data_AF-A0A399NCI0-F1
#
_entry.id   AF-A0A399NCI0-F1
#
_cell.length_a   1.000
_cell.length_b   1.000
_cell.length_c   1.000
_cell.angle_alpha   90.00
_cell.angle_beta   90.00
_cell.angle_gamma   90.00
#
_symmetry.space_group_name_H-M   'P 1'
#
loop_
_entity.id
_entity.type
_entity.pdbx_description
1 polymer ?
#
loop_
_entity_poly.entity_id
_entity_poly.type
_entity_poly.pdbx_seq_one_letter_code
_entity_poly.pdbx_strand_id
1 'polypeptide(L)'
;MLGYRSPLIQSPEARIAESVNWRTIQFLLENAVFLLIGLSLAGIVRGLPESSLDGWRIAGLSILLLGVLAAARFASVALAKVLFDHGPARLRARTWSWRTVTAVSSAGVRGVVTLAAAFLLPEETPERELLQFLAFVMVAGTLVGGLALPAIIRRLRLGHSADDQERSDRDRLLDEAREAGLAARAVAMREDGTRDGPGDDALPETTTDRLAHDRVRRRMIDAERDAVLTARREGRYPEIAVRAVLGMIDAEDVALGRREADDTR
;
A
#
# COMPACT_ATOMS: atom_id res chain seq x y z
N MET A 1 -15.58 20.84 13.53
CA MET A 1 -14.15 20.92 13.87
C MET A 1 -13.72 19.73 14.74
N LEU A 2 -13.79 18.49 14.23
CA LEU A 2 -13.39 17.27 14.96
C LEU A 2 -12.38 16.37 14.20
N GLY A 3 -11.96 16.74 12.99
CA GLY A 3 -11.06 15.94 12.16
C GLY A 3 -9.56 16.06 12.46
N TYR A 4 -9.15 17.02 13.30
CA TYR A 4 -7.72 17.34 13.50
C TYR A 4 -7.07 16.63 14.71
N ARG A 5 -7.87 16.08 15.64
CA ARG A 5 -7.37 15.34 16.83
C ARG A 5 -7.61 13.83 16.79
N SER A 6 -8.10 13.30 15.68
CA SER A 6 -8.39 11.87 15.49
C SER A 6 -7.19 10.90 15.61
N PRO A 7 -5.89 11.29 15.50
CA PRO A 7 -4.81 10.31 15.64
C PRO A 7 -4.60 9.73 17.04
N LEU A 8 -5.19 10.30 18.10
CA LEU A 8 -4.83 9.97 19.49
C LEU A 8 -5.83 9.07 20.25
N ILE A 9 -7.00 8.74 19.68
CA ILE A 9 -8.07 8.01 20.42
C ILE A 9 -8.45 6.68 19.75
N GLN A 10 -8.23 6.51 18.44
CA GLN A 10 -8.40 5.20 17.81
C GLN A 10 -7.09 4.43 17.88
N SER A 11 -7.13 3.28 18.57
CA SER A 11 -6.01 2.35 18.58
C SER A 11 -5.68 1.93 17.13
N PRO A 12 -4.40 1.70 16.79
CA PRO A 12 -4.00 1.23 15.46
C PRO A 12 -4.82 0.03 14.97
N GLU A 13 -5.22 -0.84 15.89
CA GLU A 13 -6.02 -2.05 15.67
C GLU A 13 -7.44 -1.70 15.20
N ALA A 14 -8.06 -0.67 15.79
CA ALA A 14 -9.40 -0.21 15.38
C ALA A 14 -9.42 0.32 13.93
N ARG A 15 -8.37 1.04 13.51
CA ARG A 15 -8.24 1.54 12.12
C ARG A 15 -8.06 0.39 11.13
N ILE A 16 -7.24 -0.59 11.49
CA ILE A 16 -7.04 -1.79 10.65
C ILE A 16 -8.36 -2.56 10.57
N ALA A 17 -9.03 -2.81 11.70
CA ALA A 17 -10.31 -3.51 11.74
C ALA A 17 -11.39 -2.81 10.92
N GLU A 18 -11.51 -1.48 11.01
CA GLU A 18 -12.46 -0.69 10.21
C GLU A 18 -12.15 -0.80 8.71
N SER A 19 -10.87 -0.67 8.31
CA SER A 19 -10.47 -0.77 6.90
C SER A 19 -10.71 -2.17 6.33
N VAL A 20 -10.48 -3.22 7.12
CA VAL A 20 -10.71 -4.62 6.72
C VAL A 20 -12.21 -4.90 6.65
N ASN A 21 -13.00 -4.40 7.59
CA ASN A 21 -14.45 -4.53 7.59
C ASN A 21 -15.06 -3.88 6.34
N TRP A 22 -14.72 -2.61 6.06
CA TRP A 22 -15.20 -1.92 4.86
C TRP A 22 -14.75 -2.59 3.57
N ARG A 23 -13.50 -3.07 3.51
CA ARG A 23 -12.99 -3.80 2.35
C ARG A 23 -13.75 -5.12 2.12
N THR A 24 -14.13 -5.81 3.19
CA THR A 24 -14.96 -7.02 3.12
C THR A 24 -16.36 -6.69 2.62
N ILE A 25 -17.01 -5.65 3.14
CA ILE A 25 -18.33 -5.20 2.68
C ILE A 25 -18.29 -4.81 1.20
N GLN A 26 -17.32 -3.99 0.80
CA GLN A 26 -17.14 -3.59 -0.60
C GLN A 26 -16.94 -4.81 -1.50
N PHE A 27 -16.11 -5.78 -1.08
CA PHE A 27 -15.91 -7.01 -1.82
C PHE A 27 -17.22 -7.79 -1.97
N LEU A 28 -17.99 -7.98 -0.90
CA LEU A 28 -19.28 -8.68 -0.96
C LEU A 28 -20.26 -7.98 -1.90
N LEU A 29 -20.39 -6.66 -1.81
CA LEU A 29 -21.24 -5.86 -2.68
C LEU A 29 -20.81 -5.94 -4.15
N GLU A 30 -19.51 -5.83 -4.44
CA GLU A 30 -18.97 -5.97 -5.79
C GLU A 30 -19.32 -7.34 -6.39
N ASN A 31 -19.09 -8.43 -5.65
CA ASN A 31 -19.40 -9.78 -6.12
C ASN A 31 -20.91 -10.02 -6.27
N ALA A 32 -21.74 -9.49 -5.37
CA ALA A 32 -23.19 -9.58 -5.48
C ALA A 32 -23.71 -8.87 -6.74
N VAL A 33 -23.21 -7.67 -7.02
CA VAL A 33 -23.55 -6.92 -8.24
C VAL A 33 -23.08 -7.67 -9.49
N PHE A 34 -21.87 -8.23 -9.47
CA PHE A 34 -21.39 -9.06 -10.57
C PHE A 34 -22.25 -10.30 -10.81
N LEU A 35 -22.69 -10.98 -9.75
CA LEU A 35 -23.56 -12.14 -9.83
C LEU A 35 -24.92 -11.77 -10.44
N LEU A 36 -25.56 -10.71 -9.94
CA LEU A 36 -26.85 -10.22 -10.43
C LEU A 36 -26.79 -9.84 -11.92
N ILE A 37 -25.73 -9.13 -12.31
CA ILE A 37 -25.55 -8.71 -13.70
C ILE A 37 -25.18 -9.88 -14.60
N GLY A 38 -24.35 -10.81 -14.11
CA GLY A 38 -24.06 -12.07 -14.81
C GLY A 38 -25.31 -12.90 -15.05
N LEU A 39 -26.25 -12.93 -14.09
CA LEU A 39 -27.55 -13.58 -14.28
C LEU A 39 -28.41 -12.86 -15.34
N SER A 40 -28.33 -11.52 -15.38
CA SER A 40 -29.05 -10.68 -16.35
C SER A 40 -28.50 -10.82 -17.78
N LEU A 41 -27.27 -11.31 -17.94
CA LEU A 41 -26.60 -11.46 -19.23
C LEU A 41 -27.39 -12.32 -20.23
N ALA A 42 -28.03 -13.39 -19.76
CA ALA A 42 -28.80 -14.27 -20.63
C ALA A 42 -29.99 -13.53 -21.28
N GLY A 43 -30.60 -12.57 -20.56
CA GLY A 43 -31.65 -11.71 -21.10
C GLY A 43 -31.09 -10.77 -22.16
N ILE A 44 -29.99 -10.09 -21.84
CA ILE A 44 -29.31 -9.14 -22.74
C ILE A 44 -28.91 -9.82 -24.05
N VAL A 45 -28.30 -11.01 -23.98
CA VAL A 45 -27.83 -11.74 -25.18
C VAL A 45 -29.00 -12.17 -26.06
N ARG A 46 -30.17 -12.46 -25.47
CA ARG A 46 -31.35 -12.88 -26.23
C ARG A 46 -32.02 -11.76 -27.02
N GLY A 47 -31.91 -10.50 -26.59
CA GLY A 47 -32.45 -9.37 -27.35
C GLY A 47 -31.43 -8.63 -28.23
N LEU A 48 -30.15 -9.03 -28.21
CA LEU A 48 -29.16 -8.61 -29.21
C LEU A 48 -29.60 -8.77 -30.69
N PRO A 49 -30.33 -9.84 -31.09
CA PRO A 49 -30.83 -9.97 -32.46
C PRO A 49 -31.85 -8.91 -32.85
N GLU A 50 -32.45 -8.20 -31.89
CA GLU A 50 -33.37 -7.08 -32.13
C GLU A 50 -32.63 -5.75 -32.38
N SER A 51 -31.31 -5.73 -32.16
CA SER A 51 -30.49 -4.55 -32.43
C SER A 51 -30.28 -4.33 -33.93
N SER A 52 -30.03 -3.07 -34.30
CA SER A 52 -29.80 -2.65 -35.69
C SER A 52 -28.49 -3.16 -36.29
N LEU A 53 -27.63 -3.80 -35.48
CA LEU A 53 -26.26 -4.16 -35.82
C LEU A 53 -26.08 -5.67 -35.97
N ASP A 54 -25.37 -6.05 -37.03
CA ASP A 54 -24.95 -7.43 -37.26
C ASP A 54 -23.94 -7.90 -36.19
N GLY A 55 -23.98 -9.19 -35.83
CA GLY A 55 -23.19 -9.75 -34.72
C GLY A 55 -21.69 -9.54 -34.88
N TRP A 56 -21.18 -9.55 -36.11
CA TRP A 56 -19.76 -9.26 -36.39
C TRP A 56 -19.38 -7.81 -36.08
N ARG A 57 -20.29 -6.86 -36.33
CA ARG A 57 -20.06 -5.45 -35.99
C ARG A 57 -20.05 -5.25 -34.48
N ILE A 58 -20.94 -5.93 -33.75
CA ILE A 58 -20.97 -5.91 -32.28
C ILE A 58 -19.65 -6.47 -31.72
N ALA A 59 -19.16 -7.58 -32.25
CA ALA A 59 -17.87 -8.16 -31.86
C ALA A 59 -16.70 -7.20 -32.15
N GLY A 60 -16.67 -6.61 -33.36
CA GLY A 60 -15.65 -5.63 -33.75
C GLY A 60 -15.65 -4.39 -32.84
N LEU A 61 -16.84 -3.85 -32.53
CA LEU A 61 -17.02 -2.72 -31.63
C LEU A 61 -16.54 -3.06 -30.21
N SER A 62 -16.85 -4.26 -29.73
CA SER A 62 -16.42 -4.75 -28.41
C SER A 62 -14.90 -4.81 -28.29
N ILE A 63 -14.22 -5.36 -29.30
CA ILE A 63 -12.75 -5.43 -29.35
C ILE A 63 -12.15 -4.03 -29.43
N LEU A 64 -12.71 -3.16 -30.28
CA LEU A 64 -12.26 -1.78 -30.42
C LEU A 64 -12.38 -1.04 -29.09
N LEU A 65 -13.52 -1.13 -28.40
CA LEU A 65 -13.75 -0.47 -27.11
C LEU A 65 -12.81 -0.99 -26.03
N LEU A 66 -12.55 -2.30 -25.98
CA LEU A 66 -11.55 -2.88 -25.07
C LEU A 66 -10.15 -2.31 -25.35
N GLY A 67 -9.76 -2.23 -26.62
CA GLY A 67 -8.48 -1.66 -27.05
C GLY A 67 -8.35 -0.18 -26.70
N VAL A 68 -9.37 0.61 -27.01
CA VAL A 68 -9.44 2.06 -26.70
C VAL A 68 -9.38 2.28 -25.19
N LEU A 69 -10.14 1.51 -24.40
CA LEU A 69 -10.11 1.61 -22.94
C LEU A 69 -8.74 1.28 -22.37
N ALA A 70 -8.12 0.20 -22.86
CA ALA A 70 -6.77 -0.20 -22.44
C ALA A 70 -5.73 0.87 -22.80
N ALA A 71 -5.79 1.42 -24.02
CA ALA A 71 -4.90 2.48 -24.47
C ALA A 71 -5.10 3.77 -23.67
N ALA A 72 -6.35 4.20 -23.44
CA ALA A 72 -6.67 5.39 -22.65
C ALA A 72 -6.19 5.27 -21.20
N ARG A 73 -6.32 4.09 -20.60
CA ARG A 73 -5.74 3.82 -19.27
C ARG A 73 -4.23 3.89 -19.29
N PHE A 74 -3.58 3.20 -20.22
CA PHE A 74 -2.12 3.22 -20.34
C PHE A 74 -1.61 4.65 -20.53
N ALA A 75 -2.26 5.42 -21.41
CA ALA A 75 -1.95 6.82 -21.65
C ALA A 75 -2.14 7.68 -20.38
N SER A 76 -3.20 7.43 -19.59
CA SER A 76 -3.44 8.17 -18.34
C SER A 76 -2.34 7.93 -17.30
N VAL A 77 -1.90 6.69 -17.13
CA VAL A 77 -0.82 6.34 -16.18
C VAL A 77 0.54 6.81 -16.72
N ALA A 78 0.78 6.70 -18.03
CA ALA A 78 1.97 7.22 -18.68
C ALA A 78 2.06 8.75 -18.56
N LEU A 79 0.93 9.46 -18.72
CA LEU A 79 0.85 10.91 -18.51
C LEU A 79 1.16 11.27 -17.06
N ALA A 80 0.60 10.54 -16.09
CA ALA A 80 0.93 10.72 -14.69
C ALA A 80 2.45 10.56 -14.45
N LYS A 81 3.07 9.52 -15.02
CA LYS A 81 4.54 9.34 -14.97
C LYS A 81 5.27 10.56 -15.55
N VAL A 82 4.93 10.99 -16.77
CA VAL A 82 5.61 12.14 -17.41
C VAL A 82 5.48 13.40 -16.55
N LEU A 83 4.32 13.63 -15.95
CA LEU A 83 4.06 14.75 -15.06
C LEU A 83 4.89 14.68 -13.77
N PHE A 84 5.03 13.50 -13.17
CA PHE A 84 5.89 13.29 -11.99
C PHE A 84 7.38 13.42 -12.32
N ASP A 85 7.81 12.93 -13.49
CA ASP A 85 9.21 13.01 -13.95
C ASP A 85 9.61 14.46 -14.29
N HIS A 86 8.70 15.28 -14.83
CA HIS A 86 8.92 16.71 -15.13
C HIS A 86 8.50 17.67 -13.99
N GLY A 87 8.06 17.12 -12.86
CA GLY A 87 7.57 17.91 -11.72
C GLY A 87 8.68 18.47 -10.81
N PRO A 88 8.29 19.25 -9.78
CA PRO A 88 9.22 19.76 -8.77
C PRO A 88 10.10 18.67 -8.16
N ALA A 89 11.34 19.01 -7.75
CA ALA A 89 12.36 18.08 -7.25
C ALA A 89 11.86 17.09 -6.17
N ARG A 90 10.90 17.51 -5.35
CA ARG A 90 10.30 16.69 -4.29
C ARG A 90 9.45 15.52 -4.80
N LEU A 91 8.93 15.61 -6.04
CA LEU A 91 8.11 14.58 -6.68
C LEU A 91 8.94 13.64 -7.57
N ARG A 92 10.10 14.08 -8.05
CA ARG A 92 11.02 13.30 -8.90
C ARG A 92 11.68 12.12 -8.19
N ALA A 93 11.70 12.08 -6.86
CA ALA A 93 12.19 10.94 -6.10
C ALA A 93 11.35 9.65 -6.30
N ARG A 94 10.20 9.75 -7.00
CA ARG A 94 9.24 8.68 -7.21
C ARG A 94 9.13 8.25 -8.67
N THR A 95 10.24 8.22 -9.40
CA THR A 95 10.27 7.79 -10.82
C THR A 95 9.75 6.36 -10.95
N TRP A 96 8.56 6.20 -11.52
CA TRP A 96 8.00 4.88 -11.81
C TRP A 96 8.68 4.30 -13.05
N SER A 97 9.11 3.05 -12.97
CA SER A 97 9.58 2.33 -14.16
C SER A 97 8.43 2.15 -15.15
N TRP A 98 8.73 2.09 -16.45
CA TRP A 98 7.71 1.76 -17.47
C TRP A 98 7.04 0.39 -17.21
N ARG A 99 7.74 -0.52 -16.55
CA ARG A 99 7.18 -1.81 -16.11
C ARG A 99 6.12 -1.59 -15.03
N THR A 100 6.36 -0.68 -14.09
CA THR A 100 5.40 -0.29 -13.04
C THR A 100 4.18 0.38 -13.66
N VAL A 101 4.36 1.24 -14.67
CA VAL A 101 3.25 1.85 -15.42
C VAL A 101 2.38 0.77 -16.07
N THR A 102 2.97 -0.22 -16.74
CA THR A 102 2.21 -1.32 -17.34
C THR A 102 1.47 -2.13 -16.27
N ALA A 103 2.15 -2.51 -15.18
CA ALA A 103 1.50 -3.26 -14.11
C ALA A 103 0.36 -2.49 -13.43
N VAL A 104 0.56 -1.20 -13.13
CA VAL A 104 -0.46 -0.34 -12.52
C VAL A 104 -1.64 -0.13 -13.47
N SER A 105 -1.39 0.06 -14.77
CA SER A 105 -2.44 0.19 -15.78
C SER A 105 -3.27 -1.10 -15.92
N SER A 106 -2.65 -2.26 -15.68
CA SER A 106 -3.28 -3.57 -15.72
C SER A 106 -3.93 -4.00 -14.40
N ALA A 107 -3.64 -3.35 -13.26
CA ALA A 107 -4.14 -3.70 -11.93
C ALA A 107 -5.61 -3.28 -11.69
N GLY A 108 -6.43 -3.39 -12.74
CA GLY A 108 -7.70 -2.72 -12.98
C GLY A 108 -8.60 -2.52 -11.75
N VAL A 109 -9.01 -1.26 -11.57
CA VAL A 109 -10.12 -0.89 -10.70
C VAL A 109 -11.41 -1.43 -11.33
N ARG A 110 -12.06 -2.34 -10.61
CA ARG A 110 -13.20 -3.15 -11.02
C ARG A 110 -14.31 -2.25 -11.57
N GLY A 111 -14.68 -2.47 -12.84
CA GLY A 111 -15.63 -1.66 -13.61
C GLY A 111 -17.09 -1.77 -13.19
N VAL A 112 -17.36 -2.13 -11.93
CA VAL A 112 -18.71 -2.29 -11.38
C VAL A 112 -19.51 -1.00 -11.51
N VAL A 113 -18.88 0.16 -11.32
CA VAL A 113 -19.54 1.48 -11.45
C VAL A 113 -20.04 1.71 -12.88
N THR A 114 -19.20 1.41 -13.88
CA THR A 114 -19.59 1.54 -15.31
C THR A 114 -20.74 0.59 -15.63
N LEU A 115 -20.68 -0.63 -15.11
CA LEU A 115 -21.71 -1.63 -15.34
C LEU A 115 -23.03 -1.23 -14.68
N ALA A 116 -23.00 -0.82 -13.41
CA ALA A 116 -24.16 -0.32 -12.69
C ALA A 116 -24.78 0.89 -13.41
N ALA A 117 -23.95 1.83 -13.91
CA ALA A 117 -24.42 2.96 -14.69
C ALA A 117 -25.16 2.54 -15.99
N ALA A 118 -24.68 1.50 -16.68
CA ALA A 118 -25.37 0.97 -17.87
C ALA A 118 -26.72 0.31 -17.52
N PHE A 119 -26.85 -0.30 -16.34
CA PHE A 119 -28.10 -0.89 -15.88
C PHE A 119 -29.12 0.15 -15.37
N LEU A 120 -28.65 1.34 -14.97
CA LEU A 120 -29.50 2.48 -14.61
C LEU A 120 -30.10 3.21 -15.82
N LEU A 121 -29.78 2.81 -17.05
CA LEU A 121 -30.34 3.41 -18.25
C LEU A 121 -31.88 3.19 -18.31
N PRO A 122 -32.67 4.26 -18.56
CA PRO A 122 -34.13 4.16 -18.74
C PRO A 122 -34.52 3.16 -19.81
N GLU A 123 -35.70 2.54 -19.69
CA GLU A 123 -36.17 1.50 -20.61
C GLU A 123 -36.36 2.02 -22.05
N GLU A 124 -36.65 3.31 -22.19
CA GLU A 124 -36.85 4.01 -23.47
C GLU A 124 -35.54 4.33 -24.20
N THR A 125 -34.39 3.99 -23.60
CA THR A 125 -33.08 4.25 -24.20
C THR A 125 -32.90 3.40 -25.47
N PRO A 126 -32.63 4.02 -26.63
CA PRO A 126 -32.34 3.27 -27.85
C PRO A 126 -31.15 2.34 -27.66
N GLU A 127 -31.26 1.10 -28.16
CA GLU A 127 -30.20 0.10 -28.10
C GLU A 127 -29.67 -0.18 -26.67
N ARG A 128 -30.53 -0.01 -25.65
CA ARG A 128 -30.20 -0.23 -24.24
C ARG A 128 -29.49 -1.57 -24.00
N GLU A 129 -29.99 -2.64 -24.59
CA GLU A 129 -29.42 -3.98 -24.43
C GLU A 129 -28.01 -4.09 -25.05
N LEU A 130 -27.78 -3.44 -26.18
CA LEU A 130 -26.45 -3.36 -26.77
C LEU A 130 -25.49 -2.58 -25.85
N LEU A 131 -25.91 -1.45 -25.29
CA LEU A 131 -25.09 -0.69 -24.34
C LEU A 131 -24.76 -1.50 -23.08
N GLN A 132 -25.72 -2.24 -22.54
CA GLN A 132 -25.51 -3.13 -21.41
C GLN A 132 -24.58 -4.31 -21.76
N PHE A 133 -24.72 -4.87 -22.95
CA PHE A 133 -23.83 -5.91 -23.46
C PHE A 133 -22.40 -5.40 -23.59
N LEU A 134 -22.18 -4.23 -24.19
CA LEU A 134 -20.85 -3.63 -24.34
C LEU A 134 -20.23 -3.31 -22.97
N ALA A 135 -21.00 -2.75 -22.04
CA ALA A 135 -20.54 -2.53 -20.67
C ALA A 135 -20.12 -3.85 -20.01
N PHE A 136 -20.92 -4.91 -20.17
CA PHE A 136 -20.57 -6.24 -19.68
C PHE A 136 -19.27 -6.76 -20.28
N VAL A 137 -19.12 -6.70 -21.61
CA VAL A 137 -17.91 -7.14 -22.31
C VAL A 137 -16.68 -6.32 -21.89
N MET A 138 -16.82 -5.01 -21.68
CA MET A 138 -15.74 -4.17 -21.16
C MET A 138 -15.30 -4.59 -19.76
N VAL A 139 -16.25 -4.88 -18.87
CA VAL A 139 -15.90 -5.31 -17.51
C VAL A 139 -15.36 -6.74 -17.48
N ALA A 140 -15.94 -7.67 -18.24
CA ALA A 140 -15.44 -9.04 -18.37
C ALA A 140 -14.03 -9.07 -18.98
N GLY A 141 -13.80 -8.32 -20.07
CA GLY A 141 -12.49 -8.23 -20.72
C GLY A 141 -11.43 -7.61 -19.81
N THR A 142 -11.80 -6.57 -19.05
CA THR A 142 -10.87 -5.98 -18.06
C THR A 142 -10.61 -6.91 -16.87
N LEU A 143 -11.59 -7.72 -16.45
CA LEU A 143 -11.41 -8.73 -15.41
C LEU A 143 -10.43 -9.82 -15.85
N VAL A 144 -10.56 -10.31 -17.09
CA VAL A 144 -9.63 -11.28 -17.68
C VAL A 144 -8.22 -10.68 -17.77
N GLY A 145 -8.11 -9.41 -18.20
CA GLY A 145 -6.84 -8.69 -18.21
C GLY A 145 -6.21 -8.54 -16.81
N GLY A 146 -7.02 -8.31 -15.78
CA GLY A 146 -6.59 -8.24 -14.38
C GLY A 146 -6.13 -9.58 -13.82
N LEU A 147 -6.75 -10.70 -14.23
CA LEU A 147 -6.32 -12.05 -13.86
C LEU A 147 -4.96 -12.41 -14.47
N ALA A 148 -4.60 -11.81 -15.59
CA ALA A 148 -3.27 -11.96 -16.21
C ALA A 148 -2.17 -11.18 -15.47
N LEU A 149 -2.52 -10.27 -14.55
CA LEU A 149 -1.57 -9.42 -13.81
C LEU A 149 -0.48 -10.22 -13.08
N PRO A 150 -0.77 -11.30 -12.31
CA PRO A 150 0.28 -12.06 -11.63
C PRO A 150 1.25 -12.72 -12.61
N ALA A 151 0.78 -13.13 -13.78
CA ALA A 151 1.62 -13.66 -14.84
C ALA A 151 2.49 -12.55 -15.48
N ILE A 152 1.92 -11.37 -15.71
CA ILE A 152 2.62 -10.19 -16.23
C ILE A 152 3.70 -9.71 -15.25
N ILE A 153 3.39 -9.62 -13.95
CA ILE A 153 4.34 -9.24 -12.89
C ILE A 153 5.50 -10.24 -12.82
N ARG A 154 5.21 -11.54 -12.84
CA ARG A 154 6.25 -12.59 -12.85
C ARG A 154 7.14 -12.49 -14.08
N ARG A 155 6.56 -12.27 -15.26
CA ARG A 155 7.30 -12.15 -16.53
C ARG A 155 8.16 -10.88 -16.61
N LEU A 156 7.71 -9.79 -15.98
CA LEU A 156 8.42 -8.50 -15.96
C LEU A 156 9.43 -8.36 -14.79
N ARG A 157 9.55 -9.37 -13.90
CA ARG A 157 10.44 -9.39 -12.72
C ARG A 157 10.34 -8.12 -11.85
N LEU A 158 9.15 -7.55 -11.76
CA LEU A 158 8.88 -6.25 -11.13
C LEU A 158 9.08 -6.21 -9.61
N GLY A 159 9.23 -7.35 -8.94
CA GLY A 159 9.38 -7.42 -7.48
C GLY A 159 10.83 -7.28 -6.98
N HIS A 160 11.84 -7.75 -7.72
CA HIS A 160 13.19 -7.82 -7.14
C HIS A 160 13.79 -6.42 -6.92
N SER A 161 13.77 -5.53 -7.92
CA SER A 161 14.40 -4.22 -7.79
C SER A 161 13.70 -3.27 -6.81
N ALA A 162 12.40 -3.43 -6.59
CA ALA A 162 11.65 -2.60 -5.64
C ALA A 162 11.82 -3.11 -4.21
N ASP A 163 11.73 -4.42 -4.00
CA ASP A 163 11.96 -5.04 -2.70
C ASP A 163 13.42 -4.86 -2.24
N ASP A 164 14.39 -4.95 -3.17
CA ASP A 164 15.80 -4.73 -2.87
C ASP A 164 16.09 -3.27 -2.50
N GLN A 165 15.43 -2.32 -3.16
CA GLN A 165 15.55 -0.90 -2.82
C GLN A 165 14.92 -0.59 -1.46
N GLU A 166 13.72 -1.13 -1.18
CA GLU A 166 13.04 -0.95 0.10
C GLU A 166 13.86 -1.54 1.26
N ARG A 167 14.45 -2.73 1.06
CA ARG A 167 15.37 -3.34 2.02
C ARG A 167 16.60 -2.47 2.25
N SER A 168 17.23 -1.98 1.18
CA SER A 168 18.40 -1.12 1.31
C SER A 168 18.10 0.19 2.04
N ASP A 169 16.95 0.82 1.77
CA ASP A 169 16.54 2.06 2.43
C ASP A 169 16.24 1.82 3.92
N ARG A 170 15.60 0.69 4.25
CA ARG A 170 15.36 0.26 5.63
C ARG A 170 16.67 0.00 6.36
N ASP A 171 17.59 -0.74 5.76
CA ASP A 171 18.86 -1.13 6.41
C ASP A 171 19.74 0.11 6.66
N ARG A 172 19.79 1.06 5.71
CA ARG A 172 20.47 2.36 5.91
C ARG A 172 19.86 3.18 7.04
N LEU A 173 18.52 3.25 7.12
CA LEU A 173 17.84 3.95 8.19
C LEU A 173 18.07 3.29 9.55
N LEU A 174 18.15 1.95 9.59
CA LEU A 174 18.52 1.21 10.80
C LEU A 174 19.94 1.54 11.25
N ASP A 175 20.89 1.58 10.33
CA ASP A 175 22.29 1.89 10.65
C ASP A 175 22.40 3.32 11.19
N GLU A 176 21.70 4.28 10.58
CA GLU A 176 21.65 5.67 11.06
C GLU A 176 21.01 5.78 12.46
N ALA A 177 19.91 5.06 12.70
CA ALA A 177 19.28 5.03 14.01
C ALA A 177 20.25 4.45 15.07
N ARG A 178 20.88 3.31 14.75
CA ARG A 178 21.86 2.66 15.64
C ARG A 178 23.05 3.55 15.94
N GLU A 179 23.55 4.30 14.96
CA GLU A 179 24.62 5.27 15.16
C GLU A 179 24.22 6.34 16.18
N ALA A 180 22.99 6.86 16.10
CA ALA A 180 22.44 7.79 17.09
C ALA A 180 22.31 7.15 18.48
N GLY A 181 21.87 5.89 18.54
CA GLY A 181 21.81 5.11 19.79
C GLY A 181 23.19 4.92 20.44
N LEU A 182 24.20 4.55 19.66
CA LEU A 182 25.58 4.39 20.14
C LEU A 182 26.18 5.72 20.62
N ALA A 183 25.90 6.83 19.93
CA ALA A 183 26.29 8.16 20.36
C ALA A 183 25.66 8.51 21.72
N ALA A 184 24.36 8.23 21.89
CA ALA A 184 23.66 8.45 23.16
C ALA A 184 24.22 7.58 24.30
N ARG A 185 24.57 6.31 24.02
CA ARG A 185 25.26 5.43 24.98
C ARG A 185 26.59 6.02 25.42
N ALA A 186 27.39 6.52 24.48
CA ALA A 186 28.68 7.13 24.77
C ALA A 186 28.55 8.42 25.59
N VAL A 187 27.45 9.17 25.44
CA VAL A 187 27.14 10.32 26.31
C VAL A 187 26.73 9.85 27.71
N ALA A 188 25.80 8.91 27.79
CA ALA A 188 25.30 8.38 29.07
C ALA A 188 26.43 7.76 29.92
N MET A 189 27.35 7.01 29.32
CA MET A 189 28.50 6.42 30.01
C MET A 189 29.48 7.48 30.56
N ARG A 190 29.65 8.60 29.85
CA ARG A 190 30.48 9.73 30.33
C ARG A 190 29.83 10.43 31.52
N GLU A 191 28.52 10.62 31.48
CA GLU A 191 27.75 11.27 32.56
C GLU A 191 27.69 10.42 33.82
N ASP A 192 27.48 9.10 33.68
CA ASP A 192 27.40 8.17 34.80
C ASP A 192 28.79 7.78 35.35
N GLY A 193 29.88 8.33 34.81
CA GLY A 193 31.26 8.07 35.26
C GLY A 193 31.69 6.60 35.16
N THR A 194 30.93 5.79 34.43
CA THR A 194 31.11 4.34 34.34
C THR A 194 32.09 4.05 33.19
N ARG A 195 33.31 3.59 33.50
CA ARG A 195 34.25 3.08 32.49
C ARG A 195 33.80 1.69 32.04
N ASP A 196 33.85 1.44 30.73
CA ASP A 196 33.60 0.16 30.03
C ASP A 196 33.25 -0.99 30.99
N GLY A 197 31.95 -1.10 31.30
CA GLY A 197 31.42 -2.34 31.84
C GLY A 197 31.64 -3.48 30.84
N PRO A 198 31.71 -4.74 31.30
CA PRO A 198 31.97 -5.88 30.43
C PRO A 198 31.01 -5.84 29.24
N GLY A 199 31.53 -6.13 28.04
CA GLY A 199 30.82 -5.96 26.77
C GLY A 199 29.45 -6.62 26.73
N ASP A 200 28.66 -6.29 25.70
CA ASP A 200 27.24 -6.68 25.46
C ASP A 200 26.84 -8.14 25.78
N ASP A 201 27.81 -9.05 25.94
CA ASP A 201 27.63 -10.46 26.26
C ASP A 201 27.60 -10.81 27.76
N ALA A 202 27.92 -9.87 28.66
CA ALA A 202 27.87 -10.09 30.11
C ALA A 202 26.47 -9.80 30.65
N LEU A 203 25.73 -10.86 31.01
CA LEU A 203 24.46 -10.73 31.71
C LEU A 203 24.69 -9.98 33.04
N PRO A 204 23.91 -8.93 33.35
CA PRO A 204 24.18 -8.16 34.56
C PRO A 204 23.97 -9.04 35.80
N GLU A 205 25.00 -9.13 36.63
CA GLU A 205 25.04 -10.05 37.78
C GLU A 205 24.20 -9.56 38.96
N THR A 206 23.92 -8.24 39.04
CA THR A 206 23.16 -7.63 40.13
C THR A 206 21.97 -6.80 39.61
N THR A 207 20.91 -6.68 40.40
CA THR A 207 19.73 -5.86 40.07
C THR A 207 20.09 -4.39 39.81
N THR A 208 21.05 -3.84 40.55
CA THR A 208 21.54 -2.47 40.36
C THR A 208 22.19 -2.28 38.98
N ASP A 209 22.96 -3.27 38.53
CA ASP A 209 23.62 -3.27 37.22
C ASP A 209 22.61 -3.43 36.07
N ARG A 210 21.56 -4.25 36.26
CA ARG A 210 20.41 -4.34 35.32
C ARG A 210 19.70 -3.01 35.15
N LEU A 211 19.34 -2.37 36.25
CA LEU A 211 18.66 -1.06 36.21
C LEU A 211 19.53 0.02 35.57
N ALA A 212 20.86 -0.05 35.74
CA ALA A 212 21.78 0.86 35.06
C ALA A 212 21.82 0.61 33.55
N HIS A 213 21.92 -0.66 33.15
CA HIS A 213 21.87 -1.08 31.76
C HIS A 213 20.55 -0.65 31.07
N ASP A 214 19.40 -0.89 31.71
CA ASP A 214 18.09 -0.55 31.14
C ASP A 214 17.88 0.97 30.99
N ARG A 215 18.41 1.77 31.92
CA ARG A 215 18.43 3.24 31.78
C ARG A 215 19.23 3.69 30.56
N VAL A 216 20.41 3.11 30.34
CA VAL A 216 21.24 3.43 29.18
C VAL A 216 20.54 3.00 27.90
N ARG A 217 19.98 1.78 27.85
CA ARG A 217 19.27 1.29 26.66
C ARG A 217 18.05 2.15 26.32
N ARG A 218 17.29 2.63 27.30
CA ARG A 218 16.20 3.60 27.07
C ARG A 218 16.67 4.88 26.41
N ARG A 219 17.78 5.47 26.89
CA ARG A 219 18.37 6.66 26.25
C ARG A 219 18.79 6.37 24.80
N MET A 220 19.31 5.17 24.53
CA MET A 220 19.63 4.76 23.16
C MET A 220 18.37 4.68 22.28
N ILE A 221 17.30 4.05 22.78
CA ILE A 221 16.01 3.92 22.08
C ILE A 221 15.39 5.29 21.78
N ASP A 222 15.43 6.22 22.73
CA ASP A 222 14.93 7.58 22.52
C ASP A 222 15.72 8.31 21.43
N ALA A 223 17.04 8.15 21.40
CA ALA A 223 17.91 8.72 20.38
C ALA A 223 17.69 8.07 18.99
N GLU A 224 17.57 6.74 18.95
CA GLU A 224 17.22 5.97 17.75
C GLU A 224 15.89 6.47 17.17
N ARG A 225 14.86 6.62 18.03
CA ARG A 225 13.53 7.12 17.64
C ARG A 225 13.59 8.55 17.11
N ASP A 226 14.31 9.46 17.76
CA ASP A 226 14.42 10.86 17.31
C ASP A 226 15.17 10.99 15.97
N ALA A 227 16.22 10.18 15.75
CA ALA A 227 16.93 10.12 14.48
C ALA A 227 15.99 9.72 13.33
N VAL A 228 15.18 8.68 13.54
CA VAL A 228 14.21 8.20 12.54
C VAL A 228 13.12 9.25 12.27
N LEU A 229 12.62 9.92 13.31
CA LEU A 229 11.63 11.00 13.17
C LEU A 229 12.21 12.23 12.47
N THR A 230 13.49 12.54 12.68
CA THR A 230 14.21 13.60 11.97
C THR A 230 14.37 13.26 10.50
N ALA A 231 14.81 12.04 10.19
CA ALA A 231 14.91 11.54 8.81
C ALA A 231 13.56 11.58 8.07
N ARG A 232 12.46 11.32 8.79
CA ARG A 232 11.08 11.48 8.29
C ARG A 232 10.72 12.93 8.01
N ARG A 233 11.01 13.86 8.93
CA ARG A 233 10.74 15.31 8.76
C ARG A 233 11.48 15.89 7.55
N GLU A 234 12.70 15.42 7.32
CA GLU A 234 13.56 15.84 6.20
C GLU A 234 13.23 15.13 4.89
N GLY A 235 12.41 14.07 4.94
CA GLY A 235 12.01 13.30 3.76
C GLY A 235 13.15 12.50 3.12
N ARG A 236 14.15 12.07 3.91
CA ARG A 236 15.33 11.34 3.41
C ARG A 236 15.05 9.89 3.04
N TYR A 237 14.03 9.27 3.65
CA TYR A 237 13.66 7.87 3.43
C TYR A 237 12.16 7.71 3.14
N PRO A 238 11.75 6.64 2.43
CA PRO A 238 10.33 6.35 2.21
C PRO A 238 9.60 6.01 3.52
N GLU A 239 8.32 6.42 3.61
CA GLU A 239 7.47 6.19 4.81
C GLU A 239 7.36 4.72 5.22
N ILE A 240 7.51 3.78 4.27
CA ILE A 240 7.49 2.34 4.55
C ILE A 240 8.72 1.92 5.37
N ALA A 241 9.92 2.38 4.99
CA ALA A 241 11.14 2.13 5.75
C ALA A 241 11.06 2.77 7.15
N VAL A 242 10.60 4.02 7.24
CA VAL A 242 10.39 4.72 8.52
C VAL A 242 9.46 3.94 9.44
N ARG A 243 8.31 3.49 8.93
CA ARG A 243 7.34 2.71 9.72
C ARG A 243 7.90 1.37 10.16
N ALA A 244 8.65 0.69 9.30
CA ALA A 244 9.29 -0.58 9.64
C ALA A 244 10.31 -0.40 10.78
N VAL A 245 11.15 0.64 10.70
CA VAL A 245 12.17 0.92 11.73
C VAL A 245 11.55 1.35 13.05
N LEU A 246 10.58 2.27 13.04
CA LEU A 246 9.86 2.65 14.26
C LEU A 246 9.18 1.45 14.91
N GLY A 247 8.58 0.55 14.12
CA GLY A 247 7.96 -0.67 14.65
C GLY A 247 8.95 -1.60 15.35
N MET A 248 10.20 -1.68 14.89
CA MET A 248 11.25 -2.46 15.56
C MET A 248 11.67 -1.80 16.89
N ILE A 249 11.86 -0.47 16.89
CA ILE A 249 12.23 0.29 18.09
C ILE A 249 11.11 0.20 19.15
N ASP A 250 9.85 0.37 18.74
CA ASP A 250 8.70 0.31 19.64
C ASP A 250 8.52 -1.10 20.24
N ALA A 251 8.79 -2.16 19.47
CA ALA A 251 8.76 -3.52 19.97
C ALA A 251 9.81 -3.77 21.06
N GLU A 252 11.00 -3.17 20.91
CA GLU A 252 12.06 -3.25 21.90
C GLU A 252 11.75 -2.43 23.17
N ASP A 253 11.23 -1.21 23.02
CA ASP A 253 10.78 -0.36 24.12
C ASP A 253 9.72 -1.06 24.99
N VAL A 254 8.75 -1.72 24.35
CA VAL A 254 7.73 -2.55 25.02
C VAL A 254 8.36 -3.75 25.75
N ALA A 255 9.36 -4.41 25.15
CA ALA A 255 10.04 -5.53 25.76
C ALA A 255 10.82 -5.12 27.03
N LEU A 256 11.46 -3.95 27.01
CA LEU A 256 12.12 -3.37 28.18
C LEU A 256 11.11 -2.98 29.26
N GLY A 257 10.01 -2.32 28.89
CA GLY A 257 8.95 -1.94 29.83
C GLY A 257 8.32 -3.14 30.56
N ARG A 258 8.19 -4.30 29.88
CA ARG A 258 7.71 -5.54 30.51
C ARG A 258 8.68 -6.11 31.53
N ARG A 259 9.99 -6.02 31.30
CA ARG A 259 11.02 -6.54 32.21
C ARG A 259 11.04 -5.76 33.53
N GLU A 260 10.98 -4.43 33.45
CA GLU A 260 10.94 -3.59 34.66
C GLU A 260 9.69 -3.80 35.53
N ALA A 261 8.55 -4.10 34.90
CA ALA A 261 7.31 -4.41 35.61
C ALA A 261 7.38 -5.75 36.37
N ASP A 262 8.25 -6.68 35.94
CA ASP A 262 8.47 -7.95 36.61
C ASP A 262 9.46 -7.80 37.79
N ASP A 263 10.49 -6.98 37.63
CA ASP A 263 11.48 -6.67 38.67
C ASP A 263 10.94 -5.81 39.82
N THR A 264 9.77 -5.17 39.66
CA THR A 264 9.12 -4.33 40.69
C THR A 264 8.04 -5.04 41.51
N ARG A 265 7.80 -6.35 41.27
CA ARG A 265 6.86 -7.19 42.03
C ARG A 265 7.55 -8.07 43.06
#